data_AF-A0A914A9C5-F1
#
_entry.id   AF-A0A914A9C5-F1
#
_cell.length_a   1.000
_cell.length_b   1.000
_cell.length_c   1.000
_cell.angle_alpha   90.00
_cell.angle_beta   90.00
_cell.angle_gamma   90.00
#
_symmetry.space_group_name_H-M   'P 1'
#
loop_
_entity.id
_entity.type
_entity.pdbx_description
1 polymer ?
#
loop_
_entity_poly.entity_id
_entity_poly.type
_entity_poly.pdbx_seq_one_letter_code
_entity_poly.pdbx_strand_id
1 'polypeptide(L)'
;MWRGILRLSCVLSAVFLTVKADEHTHTYTTKEEVVLWMNTVGPYHNRQETYGFFSLPFCRGPKKDISHYHETLGEALQGTELEFSGLDIDFATDVPQTKYCEVEMSEDSYKAFVYAVKNHYWYQMYIDDLPIWGIVGEVDDNPEKGPDYYIWTHKKLDIGYNLNQIVDVNLTSEVKVKLEKGNKIPFTYQVNWKKSSVNFKKRFDKYLDPNFFNHRIHWFSIFNSFMMVIFLVGLVSMILMRTLRKDYARYSKDDDLDDMERDLGDEYGWKQVHGDVFRPASHPMLFSALIGSGYHMATVALAVIVLTLWGHLYTDRGSILSTSIFVYAAAAPVNGYFGGGLYSRMGGKVWIKQMLLSAFLLPFLVCGLAFFINFIAIYYHASRAIPFGTMVAVTCICLFVILPLTLVGTIVGRAIAGQPNFPCRVNAVPRPIPEKKWFMEPAVIVMLGGVLPFGSIFIEMYFIFTSFWAYKIYYVFGFMLLVFFILAIVTICVTIVCTYFLLNAEDYRWQWTSFLAAASSALYVYLYSFYYFLFKTKMYGLFQTTFYFGYMALFSIALGIMCGTMGYVGTSTFVRKIYSTVKID
;
A
#
# COMPACT_ATOMS: atom_id res chain seq x y z
N MET A 1 -31.68 13.17 31.75
CA MET A 1 -31.25 12.72 30.40
C MET A 1 -29.90 12.00 30.40
N TRP A 2 -28.88 12.46 31.14
CA TRP A 2 -27.53 11.88 31.14
C TRP A 2 -27.37 10.48 31.79
N ARG A 3 -28.18 10.16 32.82
CA ARG A 3 -28.14 8.84 33.48
C ARG A 3 -28.76 7.69 32.65
N GLY A 4 -29.59 8.01 31.65
CA GLY A 4 -30.19 7.01 30.75
C GLY A 4 -29.23 6.54 29.66
N ILE A 5 -28.37 7.44 29.17
CA ILE A 5 -27.37 7.15 28.12
C ILE A 5 -26.26 6.23 28.66
N LEU A 6 -25.83 6.42 29.92
CA LEU A 6 -24.83 5.55 30.54
C LEU A 6 -25.34 4.13 30.76
N ARG A 7 -26.62 3.97 31.14
CA ARG A 7 -27.25 2.65 31.31
C ARG A 7 -27.49 1.97 29.97
N LEU A 8 -27.86 2.71 28.92
CA LEU A 8 -27.97 2.17 27.57
C LEU A 8 -26.61 1.71 27.03
N SER A 9 -25.53 2.47 27.31
CA SER A 9 -24.17 2.10 26.92
C SER A 9 -23.66 0.88 27.69
N CYS A 10 -23.96 0.73 28.98
CA CYS A 10 -23.58 -0.46 29.73
C CYS A 10 -24.40 -1.71 29.34
N VAL A 11 -25.68 -1.55 28.97
CA VAL A 11 -26.51 -2.66 28.48
C VAL A 11 -26.11 -3.05 27.05
N LEU A 12 -25.77 -2.08 26.19
CA LEU A 12 -25.19 -2.36 24.87
C LEU A 12 -23.82 -3.04 24.97
N SER A 13 -22.97 -2.67 25.94
CA SER A 13 -21.69 -3.37 26.18
C SER A 13 -21.86 -4.76 26.79
N ALA A 14 -22.92 -5.02 27.55
CA ALA A 14 -23.17 -6.33 28.17
C ALA A 14 -23.80 -7.35 27.19
N VAL A 15 -24.46 -6.90 26.12
CA VAL A 15 -25.10 -7.78 25.12
C VAL A 15 -24.09 -8.35 24.10
N PHE A 16 -22.84 -7.85 24.03
CA PHE A 16 -21.82 -8.30 23.07
C PHE A 16 -20.75 -9.25 23.62
N LEU A 17 -20.88 -9.80 24.83
CA LEU A 17 -19.85 -10.64 25.46
C LEU A 17 -20.30 -12.09 25.74
N THR A 18 -21.06 -12.70 24.84
CA THR A 18 -21.01 -14.17 24.74
C THR A 18 -19.75 -14.53 23.96
N VAL A 19 -18.61 -14.51 24.65
CA VAL A 19 -17.33 -14.99 24.11
C VAL A 19 -17.45 -16.51 24.02
N LYS A 20 -17.72 -17.03 22.82
CA LYS A 20 -17.64 -18.46 22.56
C LYS A 20 -16.17 -18.82 22.31
N ALA A 21 -15.73 -19.94 22.87
CA ALA A 21 -14.54 -20.62 22.39
C ALA A 21 -14.82 -21.01 20.92
N ASP A 22 -13.97 -20.56 20.01
CA ASP A 22 -14.04 -20.80 18.57
C ASP A 22 -12.77 -20.26 17.88
N GLU A 23 -12.74 -20.36 16.54
CA GLU A 23 -11.70 -19.80 15.68
C GLU A 23 -11.55 -18.26 15.78
N HIS A 24 -12.55 -17.52 16.29
CA HIS A 24 -12.46 -16.06 16.46
C HIS A 24 -11.75 -15.67 17.75
N THR A 25 -11.86 -16.50 18.78
CA THR A 25 -11.12 -16.34 20.04
C THR A 25 -9.79 -17.07 20.03
N HIS A 26 -9.55 -17.91 19.01
CA HIS A 26 -8.42 -18.83 18.91
C HIS A 26 -8.26 -19.70 20.17
N THR A 27 -9.39 -20.05 20.77
CA THR A 27 -9.45 -20.92 21.95
C THR A 27 -10.46 -22.01 21.71
N TYR A 28 -10.05 -23.25 21.94
CA TYR A 28 -10.82 -24.45 21.64
C TYR A 28 -11.01 -25.29 22.89
N THR A 29 -12.18 -25.89 23.00
CA THR A 29 -12.49 -26.94 23.96
C THR A 29 -12.18 -28.32 23.35
N THR A 30 -11.94 -29.33 24.19
CA THR A 30 -11.63 -30.68 23.71
C THR A 30 -12.82 -31.24 22.93
N LYS A 31 -12.57 -31.79 21.74
CA LYS A 31 -13.61 -32.23 20.78
C LYS A 31 -14.48 -31.12 20.20
N GLU A 32 -14.02 -29.88 20.28
CA GLU A 32 -14.62 -28.80 19.51
C GLU A 32 -14.23 -28.92 18.04
N GLU A 33 -15.15 -28.59 17.15
CA GLU A 33 -14.92 -28.62 15.71
C GLU A 33 -13.80 -27.64 15.31
N VAL A 34 -12.86 -28.13 14.52
CA VAL A 34 -11.81 -27.32 13.90
C VAL A 34 -12.03 -27.32 12.39
N VAL A 35 -12.36 -26.16 11.84
CA VAL A 35 -12.70 -26.04 10.43
C VAL A 35 -11.44 -25.92 9.58
N LEU A 36 -11.28 -26.84 8.61
CA LEU A 36 -10.32 -26.69 7.52
C LEU A 36 -11.02 -25.99 6.35
N TRP A 37 -10.56 -24.77 6.07
CA TRP A 37 -11.02 -23.96 4.96
C TRP A 37 -10.16 -24.19 3.72
N MET A 38 -10.78 -24.59 2.62
CA MET A 38 -10.17 -24.60 1.30
C MET A 38 -10.29 -23.19 0.71
N ASN A 39 -9.20 -22.61 0.22
CA ASN A 39 -9.23 -21.24 -0.32
C ASN A 39 -9.11 -21.26 -1.84
N THR A 40 -7.89 -21.29 -2.35
CA THR A 40 -7.64 -21.11 -3.78
C THR A 40 -6.63 -22.10 -4.33
N VAL A 41 -6.69 -22.30 -5.64
CA VAL A 41 -5.72 -23.00 -6.47
C VAL A 41 -5.21 -22.07 -7.56
N GLY A 42 -3.97 -22.22 -8.00
CA GLY A 42 -3.44 -21.41 -9.10
C GLY A 42 -2.03 -21.79 -9.53
N PRO A 43 -1.51 -21.21 -10.62
CA PRO A 43 -0.17 -21.48 -11.10
C PRO A 43 0.89 -20.95 -10.13
N TYR A 44 1.96 -21.71 -9.86
CA TYR A 44 3.01 -21.27 -8.92
C TYR A 44 3.75 -20.00 -9.35
N HIS A 45 3.86 -19.77 -10.66
CA HIS A 45 4.51 -18.60 -11.23
C HIS A 45 3.58 -17.38 -11.35
N ASN A 46 2.26 -17.60 -11.43
CA ASN A 46 1.24 -16.55 -11.52
C ASN A 46 0.40 -16.53 -10.25
N ARG A 47 1.01 -16.14 -9.13
CA ARG A 47 0.38 -16.28 -7.83
C ARG A 47 -0.83 -15.37 -7.59
N GLN A 48 -1.11 -14.38 -8.45
CA GLN A 48 -2.31 -13.55 -8.34
C GLN A 48 -3.45 -14.07 -9.21
N GLU A 49 -3.16 -15.03 -10.10
CA GLU A 49 -4.13 -15.78 -10.89
C GLU A 49 -4.60 -16.98 -10.07
N THR A 50 -5.64 -16.77 -9.27
CA THR A 50 -6.18 -17.77 -8.37
C THR A 50 -7.63 -18.07 -8.71
N TYR A 51 -8.00 -19.34 -8.53
CA TYR A 51 -9.33 -19.90 -8.76
C TYR A 51 -9.80 -20.62 -7.49
N GLY A 52 -11.10 -20.85 -7.35
CA GLY A 52 -11.67 -21.52 -6.18
C GLY A 52 -11.10 -22.93 -6.07
N PHE A 53 -10.84 -23.42 -4.86
CA PHE A 53 -10.17 -24.71 -4.69
C PHE A 53 -10.87 -25.86 -5.44
N PHE A 54 -12.21 -25.90 -5.42
CA PHE A 54 -13.00 -26.92 -6.11
C PHE A 54 -13.23 -26.62 -7.61
N SER A 55 -12.53 -25.64 -8.20
CA SER A 55 -12.47 -25.48 -9.66
C SER A 55 -11.68 -26.62 -10.32
N LEU A 56 -10.74 -27.21 -9.56
CA LEU A 56 -10.16 -28.49 -9.90
C LEU A 56 -11.07 -29.61 -9.38
N PRO A 57 -11.08 -30.79 -10.03
CA PRO A 57 -11.99 -31.89 -9.72
C PRO A 57 -11.57 -32.66 -8.46
N PHE A 58 -11.26 -31.93 -7.39
CA PHE A 58 -11.21 -32.43 -6.03
C PHE A 58 -12.63 -32.63 -5.50
N CYS A 59 -12.78 -33.59 -4.59
CA CYS A 59 -14.06 -33.86 -3.94
C CYS A 59 -14.12 -33.24 -2.54
N ARG A 60 -15.33 -32.83 -2.15
CA ARG A 60 -15.66 -32.40 -0.79
C ARG A 60 -15.79 -33.62 0.12
N GLY A 61 -15.44 -33.44 1.40
CA GLY A 61 -15.69 -34.45 2.42
C GLY A 61 -17.18 -34.64 2.72
N PRO A 62 -17.52 -35.66 3.52
CA PRO A 62 -18.91 -36.06 3.75
C PRO A 62 -19.72 -35.05 4.58
N LYS A 63 -19.06 -34.18 5.35
CA LYS A 63 -19.72 -33.20 6.22
C LYS A 63 -20.27 -32.04 5.37
N LYS A 64 -21.57 -31.76 5.50
CA LYS A 64 -22.29 -30.78 4.67
C LYS A 64 -22.53 -29.43 5.34
N ASP A 65 -22.67 -29.43 6.66
CA ASP A 65 -23.01 -28.24 7.44
C ASP A 65 -21.82 -27.83 8.31
N ILE A 66 -21.63 -26.51 8.41
CA ILE A 66 -20.68 -25.85 9.30
C ILE A 66 -21.44 -25.21 10.46
N SER A 67 -20.82 -25.17 11.63
CA SER A 67 -21.40 -24.48 12.79
C SER A 67 -21.45 -22.95 12.60
N HIS A 68 -20.45 -22.37 11.93
CA HIS A 68 -20.30 -20.93 11.72
C HIS A 68 -19.61 -20.60 10.38
N TYR A 69 -20.01 -19.50 9.72
CA TYR A 69 -19.40 -19.00 8.47
C TYR A 69 -18.89 -17.57 8.65
N HIS A 70 -17.74 -17.24 8.05
CA HIS A 70 -17.16 -15.90 8.11
C HIS A 70 -16.64 -15.44 6.73
N GLU A 71 -16.98 -14.21 6.35
CA GLU A 71 -16.29 -13.48 5.30
C GLU A 71 -16.22 -11.99 5.70
N THR A 72 -15.02 -11.45 5.85
CA THR A 72 -14.82 -10.01 6.06
C THR A 72 -14.78 -9.24 4.74
N LEU A 73 -15.09 -7.94 4.79
CA LEU A 73 -14.92 -7.03 3.65
C LEU A 73 -13.47 -7.02 3.12
N GLY A 74 -12.49 -7.18 4.01
CA GLY A 74 -11.07 -7.25 3.64
C GLY A 74 -10.73 -8.52 2.86
N GLU A 75 -11.25 -9.67 3.30
CA GLU A 75 -11.09 -10.97 2.63
C GLU A 75 -11.79 -10.99 1.26
N ALA A 76 -13.01 -10.45 1.19
CA ALA A 76 -13.76 -10.31 -0.06
C ALA A 76 -13.02 -9.46 -1.09
N LEU A 77 -12.36 -8.38 -0.67
CA LEU A 77 -11.53 -7.53 -1.56
C LEU A 77 -10.20 -8.19 -1.96
N GLN A 78 -9.70 -9.15 -1.17
CA GLN A 78 -8.50 -9.91 -1.50
C GLN A 78 -8.77 -11.11 -2.43
N GLY A 79 -10.05 -11.43 -2.68
CA GLY A 79 -10.45 -12.61 -3.46
C GLY A 79 -10.26 -13.91 -2.69
N THR A 80 -10.46 -13.87 -1.37
CA THR A 80 -10.39 -15.06 -0.51
C THR A 80 -11.74 -15.76 -0.58
N GLU A 81 -11.75 -17.00 -1.09
CA GLU A 81 -12.97 -17.78 -1.31
C GLU A 81 -12.91 -18.99 -0.38
N LEU A 82 -13.34 -18.81 0.87
CA LEU A 82 -13.28 -19.87 1.89
C LEU A 82 -14.42 -20.87 1.65
N GLU A 83 -14.06 -22.01 1.09
CA GLU A 83 -14.95 -23.15 0.91
C GLU A 83 -14.70 -24.21 1.99
N PHE A 84 -15.78 -24.74 2.56
CA PHE A 84 -15.67 -25.79 3.57
C PHE A 84 -15.12 -27.08 2.97
N SER A 85 -14.09 -27.66 3.60
CA SER A 85 -13.47 -28.91 3.14
C SER A 85 -14.38 -30.13 3.26
N GLY A 86 -15.32 -30.14 4.20
CA GLY A 86 -16.15 -31.30 4.52
C GLY A 86 -15.44 -32.38 5.35
N LEU A 87 -14.21 -32.12 5.81
CA LEU A 87 -13.45 -33.03 6.68
C LEU A 87 -13.87 -32.84 8.13
N ASP A 88 -13.93 -33.94 8.87
CA ASP A 88 -14.29 -33.92 10.29
C ASP A 88 -13.00 -33.90 11.12
N ILE A 89 -12.71 -32.74 11.71
CA ILE A 89 -11.51 -32.52 12.50
C ILE A 89 -11.95 -31.94 13.84
N ASP A 90 -11.62 -32.66 14.90
CA ASP A 90 -11.94 -32.29 16.27
C ASP A 90 -10.66 -31.91 17.03
N PHE A 91 -10.75 -30.85 17.83
CA PHE A 91 -9.62 -30.36 18.61
C PHE A 91 -9.07 -31.44 19.55
N ALA A 92 -7.75 -31.65 19.47
CA ALA A 92 -7.00 -32.65 20.22
C ALA A 92 -7.45 -34.12 20.03
N THR A 93 -8.05 -34.44 18.87
CA THR A 93 -8.47 -35.80 18.52
C THR A 93 -7.82 -36.26 17.21
N ASP A 94 -7.01 -37.31 17.28
CA ASP A 94 -6.34 -37.87 16.11
C ASP A 94 -7.31 -38.59 15.18
N VAL A 95 -7.12 -38.41 13.87
CA VAL A 95 -7.88 -39.09 12.84
C VAL A 95 -6.94 -40.01 12.08
N PRO A 96 -7.11 -41.35 12.15
CA PRO A 96 -6.30 -42.28 11.38
C PRO A 96 -6.51 -42.07 9.88
N GLN A 97 -5.62 -42.62 9.06
CA GLN A 97 -5.73 -42.52 7.61
C GLN A 97 -7.11 -42.98 7.12
N THR A 98 -7.93 -42.03 6.70
CA THR A 98 -9.34 -42.24 6.37
C THR A 98 -9.60 -41.75 4.95
N LYS A 99 -10.26 -42.58 4.15
CA LYS A 99 -10.74 -42.21 2.81
C LYS A 99 -11.98 -41.32 2.98
N TYR A 100 -11.91 -40.09 2.48
CA TYR A 100 -13.03 -39.15 2.59
C TYR A 100 -13.84 -39.03 1.31
N CYS A 101 -13.23 -39.30 0.15
CA CYS A 101 -13.94 -39.33 -1.12
C CYS A 101 -13.16 -40.08 -2.21
N GLU A 102 -13.82 -40.32 -3.35
CA GLU A 102 -13.26 -40.92 -4.55
C GLU A 102 -13.76 -40.16 -5.76
N VAL A 103 -12.87 -39.87 -6.71
CA VAL A 103 -13.22 -39.18 -7.96
C VAL A 103 -12.94 -40.10 -9.13
N GLU A 104 -13.91 -40.21 -10.03
CA GLU A 104 -13.74 -40.90 -11.30
C GLU A 104 -13.13 -39.96 -12.35
N MET A 105 -12.04 -40.37 -12.99
CA MET A 105 -11.34 -39.54 -13.98
C MET A 105 -12.06 -39.50 -15.32
N SER A 106 -13.06 -38.63 -15.40
CA SER A 106 -13.66 -38.21 -16.67
C SER A 106 -12.65 -37.50 -17.58
N GLU A 107 -12.93 -37.42 -18.88
CA GLU A 107 -12.08 -36.72 -19.85
C GLU A 107 -11.77 -35.27 -19.44
N ASP A 108 -12.77 -34.55 -18.92
CA ASP A 108 -12.60 -33.17 -18.49
C ASP A 108 -11.81 -33.07 -17.19
N SER A 109 -12.05 -33.98 -16.23
CA SER A 109 -11.30 -34.01 -14.97
C SER A 109 -9.82 -34.33 -15.19
N TYR A 110 -9.56 -35.28 -16.09
CA TYR A 110 -8.20 -35.64 -16.51
C TYR A 110 -7.49 -34.43 -17.14
N LYS A 111 -8.12 -33.73 -18.10
CA LYS A 111 -7.55 -32.54 -18.72
C LYS A 111 -7.27 -31.43 -17.71
N ALA A 112 -8.18 -31.20 -16.77
CA ALA A 112 -8.03 -30.18 -15.74
C ALA A 112 -6.81 -30.48 -14.82
N PHE A 113 -6.69 -31.72 -14.33
CA PHE A 113 -5.54 -32.09 -13.49
C PHE A 113 -4.23 -32.10 -14.28
N VAL A 114 -4.19 -32.62 -15.50
CA VAL A 114 -2.98 -32.58 -16.33
C VAL A 114 -2.55 -31.13 -16.59
N TYR A 115 -3.50 -30.25 -16.90
CA TYR A 115 -3.21 -28.83 -17.07
C TYR A 115 -2.64 -28.19 -15.79
N ALA A 116 -3.24 -28.50 -14.63
CA ALA A 116 -2.80 -28.01 -13.34
C ALA A 116 -1.37 -28.49 -13.00
N VAL A 117 -1.10 -29.78 -13.17
CA VAL A 117 0.23 -30.38 -12.90
C VAL A 117 1.29 -29.81 -13.85
N LYS A 118 0.97 -29.70 -15.15
CA LYS A 118 1.88 -29.13 -16.16
C LYS A 118 2.27 -27.67 -15.87
N ASN A 119 1.36 -26.89 -15.28
CA ASN A 119 1.61 -25.49 -14.93
C ASN A 119 2.02 -25.32 -13.45
N HIS A 120 2.43 -26.40 -12.77
CA HIS A 120 2.84 -26.40 -11.37
C HIS A 120 1.83 -25.71 -10.46
N TYR A 121 0.57 -26.16 -10.49
CA TYR A 121 -0.46 -25.58 -9.64
C TYR A 121 -0.20 -25.88 -8.17
N TRP A 122 -0.37 -24.86 -7.35
CA TRP A 122 -0.39 -24.95 -5.90
C TRP A 122 -1.82 -24.69 -5.41
N TYR A 123 -2.07 -25.05 -4.16
CA TYR A 123 -3.31 -24.77 -3.47
C TYR A 123 -3.06 -24.23 -2.07
N GLN A 124 -4.01 -23.43 -1.59
CA GLN A 124 -4.01 -22.83 -0.26
C GLN A 124 -5.18 -23.34 0.57
N MET A 125 -4.92 -23.60 1.85
CA MET A 125 -5.92 -23.90 2.86
C MET A 125 -5.63 -23.10 4.13
N TYR A 126 -6.59 -23.01 5.03
CA TYR A 126 -6.45 -22.38 6.33
C TYR A 126 -7.02 -23.25 7.45
N ILE A 127 -6.33 -23.26 8.59
CA ILE A 127 -6.84 -23.72 9.87
C ILE A 127 -6.51 -22.63 10.89
N ASP A 128 -7.52 -22.10 11.58
CA ASP A 128 -7.31 -21.09 12.64
C ASP A 128 -6.43 -19.89 12.20
N ASP A 129 -6.74 -19.33 11.02
CA ASP A 129 -5.99 -18.30 10.28
C ASP A 129 -4.57 -18.67 9.81
N LEU A 130 -4.06 -19.86 10.15
CA LEU A 130 -2.75 -20.31 9.74
C LEU A 130 -2.77 -20.82 8.28
N PRO A 131 -2.01 -20.20 7.37
CA PRO A 131 -1.99 -20.63 5.98
C PRO A 131 -1.24 -21.95 5.79
N ILE A 132 -1.78 -22.78 4.91
CA ILE A 132 -1.22 -24.06 4.52
C ILE A 132 -1.13 -24.07 3.00
N TRP A 133 0.04 -24.46 2.48
CA TRP A 133 0.28 -24.57 1.05
C TRP A 133 0.60 -26.00 0.67
N GLY A 134 0.09 -26.44 -0.48
CA GLY A 134 0.45 -27.71 -1.08
C GLY A 134 0.54 -27.60 -2.60
N ILE A 135 1.17 -28.60 -3.22
CA ILE A 135 1.29 -28.70 -4.68
C ILE A 135 0.28 -29.77 -5.14
N VAL A 136 -0.41 -29.51 -6.26
CA VAL A 136 -1.43 -30.44 -6.79
C VAL A 136 -0.81 -31.77 -7.20
N GLY A 137 0.35 -31.73 -7.85
CA GLY A 137 1.02 -32.92 -8.36
C GLY A 137 2.38 -32.60 -8.98
N GLU A 138 3.00 -33.62 -9.57
CA GLU A 138 4.34 -33.55 -10.14
C GLU A 138 4.37 -34.17 -11.54
N VAL A 139 5.26 -33.63 -12.38
CA VAL A 139 5.57 -34.18 -13.70
C VAL A 139 6.81 -35.04 -13.56
N ASP A 140 6.74 -36.28 -14.03
CA ASP A 140 7.90 -37.16 -14.18
C ASP A 140 8.30 -37.19 -15.66
N ASP A 141 9.32 -36.39 -15.99
CA ASP A 141 9.82 -36.28 -17.36
C ASP A 141 10.78 -37.44 -17.66
N ASN A 142 10.23 -38.52 -18.20
CA ASN A 142 11.03 -39.65 -18.64
C ASN A 142 11.49 -39.46 -20.10
N PRO A 143 12.81 -39.41 -20.39
CA PRO A 143 13.34 -39.09 -21.72
C PRO A 143 12.85 -40.00 -22.86
N GLU A 144 12.47 -41.25 -22.54
CA GLU A 144 12.11 -42.27 -23.54
C GLU A 144 10.60 -42.43 -23.77
N LYS A 145 9.75 -42.07 -22.80
CA LYS A 145 8.30 -42.36 -22.81
C LYS A 145 7.41 -41.11 -22.84
N GLY A 146 7.99 -39.93 -22.70
CA GLY A 146 7.26 -38.67 -22.56
C GLY A 146 6.84 -38.40 -21.11
N PRO A 147 6.22 -37.24 -20.86
CA PRO A 147 5.87 -36.78 -19.50
C PRO A 147 4.72 -37.60 -18.92
N ASP A 148 4.97 -38.24 -17.77
CA ASP A 148 3.92 -38.83 -16.94
C ASP A 148 3.46 -37.82 -15.87
N TYR A 149 2.16 -37.72 -15.67
CA TYR A 149 1.56 -36.77 -14.73
C TYR A 149 1.05 -37.50 -13.49
N TYR A 150 1.47 -37.04 -12.31
CA TYR A 150 1.09 -37.61 -11.02
C TYR A 150 0.38 -36.57 -10.15
N ILE A 151 -0.53 -37.02 -9.30
CA ILE A 151 -1.17 -36.18 -8.27
C ILE A 151 -0.96 -36.76 -6.88
N TRP A 152 -0.95 -35.87 -5.88
CA TRP A 152 -0.87 -36.24 -4.47
C TRP A 152 -2.28 -36.48 -3.91
N THR A 153 -2.50 -37.67 -3.35
CA THR A 153 -3.85 -38.13 -2.94
C THR A 153 -4.02 -38.28 -1.44
N HIS A 154 -2.93 -38.39 -0.68
CA HIS A 154 -2.95 -38.44 0.78
C HIS A 154 -2.52 -37.09 1.37
N LYS A 155 -3.36 -36.51 2.24
CA LYS A 155 -3.05 -35.30 3.00
C LYS A 155 -2.86 -35.64 4.48
N LYS A 156 -1.64 -35.49 4.98
CA LYS A 156 -1.31 -35.67 6.40
C LYS A 156 -1.13 -34.32 7.08
N LEU A 157 -2.01 -34.02 8.02
CA LEU A 157 -2.04 -32.78 8.79
C LEU A 157 -1.48 -33.04 10.18
N ASP A 158 -0.31 -32.48 10.47
CA ASP A 158 0.26 -32.48 11.81
C ASP A 158 -0.06 -31.12 12.47
N ILE A 159 -0.96 -31.13 13.46
CA ILE A 159 -1.45 -29.92 14.14
C ILE A 159 -0.81 -29.80 15.53
N GLY A 160 -0.05 -28.73 15.73
CA GLY A 160 0.56 -28.38 17.00
C GLY A 160 -0.39 -27.56 17.86
N TYR A 161 -0.59 -27.95 19.12
CA TYR A 161 -1.41 -27.19 20.07
C TYR A 161 -0.66 -26.90 21.36
N ASN A 162 -0.93 -25.74 21.96
CA ASN A 162 -0.45 -25.36 23.28
C ASN A 162 -1.66 -24.96 24.13
N LEU A 163 -1.90 -25.68 25.24
CA LEU A 163 -3.11 -25.57 26.04
C LEU A 163 -4.37 -25.75 25.17
N ASN A 164 -5.15 -24.69 25.00
CA ASN A 164 -6.42 -24.69 24.27
C ASN A 164 -6.30 -23.96 22.92
N GLN A 165 -5.09 -23.76 22.40
CA GLN A 165 -4.86 -22.95 21.20
C GLN A 165 -4.04 -23.71 20.17
N ILE A 166 -4.37 -23.51 18.89
CA ILE A 166 -3.60 -24.05 17.76
C ILE A 166 -2.42 -23.11 17.50
N VAL A 167 -1.21 -23.68 17.44
CA VAL A 167 0.04 -22.92 17.34
C VAL A 167 0.91 -23.32 16.15
N ASP A 168 0.64 -24.46 15.51
CA ASP A 168 1.36 -24.87 14.31
C ASP A 168 0.49 -25.80 13.46
N VAL A 169 0.65 -25.73 12.14
CA VAL A 169 0.06 -26.70 11.21
C VAL A 169 1.09 -27.04 10.13
N ASN A 170 1.31 -28.34 9.92
CA ASN A 170 2.14 -28.88 8.86
C ASN A 170 1.32 -29.80 7.96
N LEU A 171 1.41 -29.57 6.66
CA LEU A 171 0.85 -30.46 5.65
C LEU A 171 1.98 -31.26 5.00
N THR A 172 1.85 -32.59 5.04
CA THR A 172 2.64 -33.50 4.21
C THR A 172 1.72 -34.12 3.16
N SER A 173 2.05 -33.93 1.89
CA SER A 173 1.36 -34.60 0.79
C SER A 173 2.09 -35.90 0.48
N GLU A 174 1.40 -37.03 0.62
CA GLU A 174 1.95 -38.38 0.41
C GLU A 174 1.12 -39.14 -0.64
N VAL A 175 1.64 -40.28 -1.11
CA VAL A 175 0.99 -41.14 -2.11
C VAL A 175 0.77 -40.45 -3.47
N LYS A 176 1.71 -40.68 -4.39
CA LYS A 176 1.61 -40.26 -5.79
C LYS A 176 0.80 -41.26 -6.59
N VAL A 177 -0.22 -40.78 -7.29
CA VAL A 177 -1.07 -41.59 -8.19
C VAL A 177 -0.96 -41.06 -9.61
N LYS A 178 -0.71 -41.94 -10.57
CA LYS A 178 -0.62 -41.60 -12.00
C LYS A 178 -2.00 -41.21 -12.52
N LEU A 179 -2.08 -40.10 -13.24
CA LEU A 179 -3.30 -39.69 -13.93
C LEU A 179 -3.51 -40.54 -15.18
N GLU A 180 -4.60 -41.31 -15.19
CA GLU A 180 -5.06 -42.06 -16.36
C GLU A 180 -6.58 -41.95 -16.48
N LYS A 181 -7.09 -42.01 -17.71
CA LYS A 181 -8.52 -41.87 -18.01
C LYS A 181 -9.30 -43.06 -17.48
N GLY A 182 -10.44 -42.82 -16.85
CA GLY A 182 -11.31 -43.87 -16.30
C GLY A 182 -10.84 -44.47 -14.96
N ASN A 183 -9.65 -44.11 -14.46
CA ASN A 183 -9.22 -44.54 -13.13
C ASN A 183 -10.02 -43.82 -12.04
N LYS A 184 -10.32 -44.55 -10.97
CA LYS A 184 -10.92 -44.00 -9.74
C LYS A 184 -9.81 -43.67 -8.76
N ILE A 185 -9.73 -42.40 -8.37
CA ILE A 185 -8.68 -41.90 -7.49
C ILE A 185 -9.26 -41.71 -6.08
N PRO A 186 -8.84 -42.50 -5.09
CA PRO A 186 -9.25 -42.31 -3.72
C PRO A 186 -8.45 -41.17 -3.06
N PHE A 187 -9.14 -40.23 -2.44
CA PHE A 187 -8.51 -39.20 -1.62
C PHE A 187 -8.63 -39.56 -0.13
N THR A 188 -7.52 -39.42 0.58
CA THR A 188 -7.42 -39.79 1.99
C THR A 188 -6.80 -38.66 2.80
N TYR A 189 -7.16 -38.57 4.07
CA TYR A 189 -6.58 -37.62 5.01
C TYR A 189 -6.22 -38.30 6.33
N GLN A 190 -5.28 -37.71 7.05
CA GLN A 190 -4.88 -38.10 8.40
C GLN A 190 -4.64 -36.83 9.20
N VAL A 191 -5.04 -36.83 10.48
CA VAL A 191 -4.78 -35.72 11.40
C VAL A 191 -4.05 -36.24 12.63
N ASN A 192 -2.90 -35.66 12.95
CA ASN A 192 -2.15 -35.96 14.16
C ASN A 192 -1.99 -34.70 15.01
N TRP A 193 -2.42 -34.74 16.26
CA TRP A 193 -2.28 -33.67 17.22
C TRP A 193 -1.01 -33.84 18.05
N LYS A 194 -0.19 -32.79 18.11
CA LYS A 194 1.08 -32.79 18.84
C LYS A 194 1.10 -31.64 19.84
N LYS A 195 1.41 -31.95 21.09
CA LYS A 195 1.60 -30.91 22.11
C LYS A 195 2.88 -30.12 21.80
N SER A 196 2.77 -28.80 21.76
CA SER A 196 3.87 -27.87 21.46
C SER A 196 4.12 -26.93 22.64
N SER A 197 5.38 -26.50 22.81
CA SER A 197 5.78 -25.49 23.79
C SER A 197 5.78 -24.06 23.22
N VAL A 198 5.44 -23.89 21.94
CA VAL A 198 5.38 -22.59 21.27
C VAL A 198 4.25 -21.76 21.87
N ASN A 199 4.56 -20.52 22.27
CA ASN A 199 3.55 -19.57 22.74
C ASN A 199 2.69 -19.10 21.56
N PHE A 200 1.37 -18.98 21.77
CA PHE A 200 0.42 -18.49 20.77
C PHE A 200 0.88 -17.21 20.04
N LYS A 201 1.47 -16.24 20.76
CA LYS A 201 1.97 -15.00 20.17
C LYS A 201 3.07 -15.20 19.11
N LYS A 202 3.78 -16.32 19.14
CA LYS A 202 4.87 -16.67 18.23
C LYS A 202 4.46 -17.70 17.17
N ARG A 203 3.19 -18.12 17.14
CA ARG A 203 2.70 -19.15 16.19
C ARG A 203 2.97 -18.79 14.74
N PHE A 204 2.91 -17.50 14.43
CA PHE A 204 3.07 -16.99 13.08
C PHE A 204 4.54 -16.86 12.64
N ASP A 205 5.51 -16.93 13.56
CA ASP A 205 6.93 -16.74 13.28
C ASP A 205 7.47 -17.74 12.25
N LYS A 206 6.87 -18.94 12.16
CA LYS A 206 7.21 -19.98 11.19
C LYS A 206 7.00 -19.53 9.73
N TYR A 207 6.03 -18.65 9.49
CA TYR A 207 5.70 -18.15 8.15
C TYR A 207 6.55 -16.93 7.76
N LEU A 208 7.24 -16.34 8.73
CA LEU A 208 8.15 -15.23 8.50
C LEU A 208 9.49 -15.80 8.00
N ASP A 209 10.06 -15.18 6.97
CA ASP A 209 11.35 -15.57 6.39
C ASP A 209 12.47 -14.65 6.93
N PRO A 210 13.07 -14.97 8.10
CA PRO A 210 14.10 -14.12 8.72
C PRO A 210 15.39 -14.05 7.90
N ASN A 211 15.69 -15.08 7.11
CA ASN A 211 16.87 -15.11 6.25
C ASN A 211 16.74 -14.11 5.10
N PHE A 212 15.54 -13.97 4.54
CA PHE A 212 15.27 -12.97 3.52
C PHE A 212 15.20 -11.55 4.07
N PHE A 213 14.46 -11.33 5.15
CA PHE A 213 14.38 -10.03 5.83
C PHE A 213 15.54 -9.81 6.81
N ASN A 214 16.76 -10.11 6.34
CA ASN A 214 17.95 -10.02 7.17
C ASN A 214 18.13 -8.58 7.66
N HIS A 215 18.05 -8.40 8.98
CA HIS A 215 18.19 -7.09 9.62
C HIS A 215 19.46 -6.34 9.19
N ARG A 216 20.56 -7.04 8.86
CA ARG A 216 21.80 -6.41 8.39
C ARG A 216 21.61 -5.63 7.10
N ILE A 217 20.79 -6.14 6.17
CA ILE A 217 20.56 -5.50 4.87
C ILE A 217 19.68 -4.26 5.05
N HIS A 218 18.66 -4.34 5.91
CA HIS A 218 17.82 -3.18 6.26
C HIS A 218 18.64 -2.08 6.96
N TRP A 219 19.50 -2.43 7.91
CA TRP A 219 20.40 -1.46 8.56
C TRP A 219 21.40 -0.84 7.58
N PHE A 220 21.94 -1.61 6.65
CA PHE A 220 22.82 -1.09 5.59
C PHE A 220 22.08 -0.09 4.70
N SER A 221 20.85 -0.43 4.28
CA SER A 221 19.96 0.44 3.52
C SER A 221 19.70 1.77 4.24
N ILE A 222 19.30 1.70 5.51
CA ILE A 222 19.01 2.88 6.34
C ILE A 222 20.26 3.73 6.54
N PHE A 223 21.42 3.13 6.81
CA PHE A 223 22.67 3.89 6.97
C PHE A 223 23.03 4.66 5.70
N ASN A 224 22.96 4.00 4.54
CA ASN A 224 23.25 4.64 3.26
C ASN A 224 22.29 5.81 2.97
N SER A 225 20.99 5.60 3.19
CA SER A 225 19.97 6.63 2.99
C SER A 225 20.09 7.76 4.01
N PHE A 226 20.52 7.46 5.24
CA PHE A 226 20.78 8.46 6.28
C PHE A 226 21.99 9.35 5.96
N MET A 227 23.07 8.78 5.40
CA MET A 227 24.21 9.58 4.93
C MET A 227 23.79 10.58 3.84
N MET A 228 22.92 10.15 2.92
CA MET A 228 22.34 11.04 1.90
C MET A 228 21.51 12.17 2.50
N VAL A 229 20.73 11.89 3.57
CA VAL A 229 19.99 12.92 4.31
C VAL A 229 20.93 13.96 4.91
N ILE A 230 21.99 13.54 5.61
CA ILE A 230 22.95 14.47 6.23
C ILE A 230 23.55 15.40 5.18
N PHE A 231 23.97 14.83 4.04
CA PHE A 231 24.53 15.61 2.94
C PHE A 231 23.55 16.67 2.42
N LEU A 232 22.30 16.27 2.15
CA LEU A 232 21.27 17.17 1.62
C LEU A 232 20.85 18.25 2.62
N VAL A 233 20.67 17.89 3.89
CA VAL A 233 20.38 18.86 4.96
C VAL A 233 21.54 19.84 5.13
N GLY A 234 22.79 19.36 5.03
CA GLY A 234 23.98 20.21 5.02
C GLY A 234 23.97 21.20 3.87
N LEU A 235 23.64 20.75 2.66
CA LEU A 235 23.55 21.61 1.47
C LEU A 235 22.43 22.66 1.61
N VAL A 236 21.23 22.26 2.05
CA VAL A 236 20.12 23.19 2.30
C VAL A 236 20.49 24.21 3.39
N SER A 237 21.11 23.76 4.47
CA SER A 237 21.58 24.62 5.56
C SER A 237 22.67 25.59 5.08
N MET A 238 23.58 25.14 4.21
CA MET A 238 24.58 26.00 3.58
C MET A 238 23.92 27.07 2.70
N ILE A 239 22.92 26.70 1.87
CA ILE A 239 22.17 27.66 1.06
C ILE A 239 21.53 28.70 1.97
N LEU A 240 20.79 28.28 2.99
CA LEU A 240 20.10 29.19 3.92
C LEU A 240 21.10 30.09 4.67
N MET A 241 22.18 29.53 5.22
CA MET A 241 23.22 30.27 5.94
C MET A 241 24.02 31.21 5.04
N ARG A 242 24.27 30.83 3.78
CA ARG A 242 24.93 31.68 2.79
C ARG A 242 24.05 32.87 2.44
N THR A 243 22.75 32.64 2.23
CA THR A 243 21.77 33.71 2.01
C THR A 243 21.73 34.66 3.21
N LEU A 244 21.60 34.13 4.42
CA LEU A 244 21.53 34.95 5.65
C LEU A 244 22.83 35.72 5.95
N ARG A 245 24.01 35.08 5.86
CA ARG A 245 25.29 35.75 6.16
C ARG A 245 25.64 36.81 5.13
N LYS A 246 25.36 36.56 3.85
CA LYS A 246 25.64 37.52 2.78
C LYS A 246 24.74 38.75 2.90
N ASP A 247 23.50 38.57 3.35
CA ASP A 247 22.59 39.68 3.64
C ASP A 247 23.03 40.46 4.88
N TYR A 248 23.39 39.79 5.99
CA TYR A 248 23.87 40.48 7.20
C TYR A 248 25.17 41.30 6.96
N ALA A 249 26.13 40.73 6.24
CA ALA A 249 27.41 41.40 5.93
C ALA A 249 27.27 42.58 4.96
N ARG A 250 26.18 42.65 4.19
CA ARG A 250 25.85 43.79 3.34
C ARG A 250 25.21 44.91 4.15
N TYR A 251 24.24 44.61 5.01
CA TYR A 251 23.67 45.63 5.90
C TYR A 251 24.70 46.28 6.83
N SER A 252 25.70 45.53 7.31
CA SER A 252 26.80 46.11 8.09
C SER A 252 27.76 46.98 7.27
N LYS A 253 27.70 46.93 5.94
CA LYS A 253 28.49 47.77 5.02
C LYS A 253 27.67 48.91 4.42
N ASP A 254 26.35 48.74 4.30
CA ASP A 254 25.43 49.76 3.77
C ASP A 254 25.18 50.91 4.76
N ASP A 255 25.53 50.79 6.05
CA ASP A 255 25.57 51.93 6.99
C ASP A 255 26.73 52.91 6.67
N ASP A 256 27.69 52.54 5.82
CA ASP A 256 28.92 53.30 5.53
C ASP A 256 29.04 53.85 4.08
N LEU A 257 28.04 53.66 3.19
CA LEU A 257 28.14 54.02 1.76
C LEU A 257 27.04 54.99 1.30
N ASP A 258 27.45 56.06 0.60
CA ASP A 258 26.60 57.11 0.03
C ASP A 258 25.54 56.58 -0.98
N ASP A 259 24.37 57.22 -0.98
CA ASP A 259 23.14 56.92 -1.73
C ASP A 259 23.27 56.75 -3.27
N MET A 260 24.45 56.97 -3.88
CA MET A 260 24.67 56.85 -5.34
C MET A 260 25.10 55.46 -5.81
N GLU A 261 25.58 54.57 -4.94
CA GLU A 261 25.88 53.16 -5.32
C GLU A 261 24.66 52.24 -5.21
N ARG A 262 23.52 52.80 -4.79
CA ARG A 262 22.25 52.14 -4.51
C ARG A 262 21.55 51.52 -5.73
N ASP A 263 21.95 51.94 -6.94
CA ASP A 263 21.24 51.63 -8.21
C ASP A 263 22.06 50.80 -9.21
N LEU A 264 23.27 50.34 -8.85
CA LEU A 264 24.21 49.66 -9.78
C LEU A 264 24.64 48.24 -9.36
N GLY A 265 23.98 47.66 -8.36
CA GLY A 265 24.34 46.33 -7.84
C GLY A 265 23.33 45.24 -8.17
N ASP A 266 23.27 44.78 -9.42
CA ASP A 266 22.62 43.52 -9.88
C ASP A 266 21.82 42.78 -8.79
N GLU A 267 20.57 43.18 -8.59
CA GLU A 267 19.71 42.54 -7.58
C GLU A 267 19.55 41.06 -7.94
N TYR A 268 19.79 40.15 -6.98
CA TYR A 268 19.83 38.70 -7.21
C TYR A 268 18.56 38.15 -7.89
N GLY A 269 18.71 37.24 -8.86
CA GLY A 269 17.61 36.66 -9.65
C GLY A 269 16.41 36.14 -8.84
N TRP A 270 16.62 35.53 -7.66
CA TRP A 270 15.49 35.13 -6.81
C TRP A 270 14.85 36.32 -6.06
N LYS A 271 15.59 37.33 -5.62
CA LYS A 271 15.01 38.51 -4.93
C LYS A 271 14.18 39.36 -5.89
N GLN A 272 14.59 39.40 -7.15
CA GLN A 272 13.91 40.10 -8.24
C GLN A 272 12.47 39.63 -8.48
N VAL A 273 12.11 38.40 -8.10
CA VAL A 273 10.76 37.86 -8.30
C VAL A 273 9.86 37.98 -7.06
N HIS A 274 10.26 38.73 -6.03
CA HIS A 274 9.49 38.89 -4.78
C HIS A 274 8.02 39.27 -4.99
N GLY A 275 7.73 40.10 -6.01
CA GLY A 275 6.39 40.56 -6.35
C GLY A 275 5.52 39.51 -7.06
N ASP A 276 6.09 38.40 -7.55
CA ASP A 276 5.37 37.39 -8.35
C ASP A 276 5.36 35.99 -7.73
N VAL A 277 6.21 35.73 -6.74
CA VAL A 277 6.40 34.41 -6.09
C VAL A 277 5.15 33.87 -5.40
N PHE A 278 4.28 34.73 -4.87
CA PHE A 278 3.08 34.34 -4.12
C PHE A 278 1.81 34.31 -4.97
N ARG A 279 1.93 34.37 -6.30
CA ARG A 279 0.80 34.20 -7.21
C ARG A 279 0.13 32.83 -7.03
N PRO A 280 -1.18 32.72 -7.28
CA PRO A 280 -1.87 31.44 -7.35
C PRO A 280 -1.26 30.52 -8.41
N ALA A 281 -1.31 29.21 -8.16
CA ALA A 281 -0.85 28.20 -9.12
C ALA A 281 -1.68 28.27 -10.40
N SER A 282 -1.10 27.88 -11.53
CA SER A 282 -1.92 27.50 -12.70
C SER A 282 -2.85 26.35 -12.30
N HIS A 283 -4.10 26.36 -12.75
CA HIS A 283 -5.12 25.36 -12.39
C HIS A 283 -5.24 25.12 -10.85
N PRO A 284 -5.58 26.16 -10.06
CA PRO A 284 -5.54 26.08 -8.59
C PRO A 284 -6.50 25.02 -8.01
N MET A 285 -7.56 24.66 -8.75
CA MET A 285 -8.50 23.60 -8.35
C MET A 285 -7.85 22.22 -8.34
N LEU A 286 -7.16 21.84 -9.42
CA LEU A 286 -6.46 20.55 -9.50
C LEU A 286 -5.28 20.51 -8.52
N PHE A 287 -4.51 21.60 -8.48
CA PHE A 287 -3.36 21.71 -7.59
C PHE A 287 -3.75 21.52 -6.12
N SER A 288 -4.77 22.25 -5.65
CA SER A 288 -5.25 22.14 -4.28
C SER A 288 -5.87 20.77 -3.96
N ALA A 289 -6.56 20.13 -4.92
CA ALA A 289 -7.08 18.77 -4.75
C ALA A 289 -5.94 17.73 -4.60
N LEU A 290 -4.88 17.84 -5.40
CA LEU A 290 -3.70 16.98 -5.30
C LEU A 290 -2.98 17.16 -3.96
N ILE A 291 -2.81 18.40 -3.49
CA ILE A 291 -2.21 18.68 -2.18
C ILE A 291 -3.07 18.12 -1.04
N GLY A 292 -4.40 18.31 -1.09
CA GLY A 292 -5.32 17.71 -0.12
C GLY A 292 -5.20 16.18 -0.08
N SER A 293 -5.20 15.56 -1.26
CA SER A 293 -5.03 14.11 -1.41
C SER A 293 -3.67 13.62 -0.91
N GLY A 294 -2.58 14.37 -1.09
CA GLY A 294 -1.27 13.95 -0.59
C GLY A 294 -1.13 14.06 0.92
N TYR A 295 -1.72 15.08 1.56
CA TYR A 295 -1.84 15.13 3.03
C TYR A 295 -2.66 13.94 3.56
N HIS A 296 -3.75 13.61 2.87
CA HIS A 296 -4.58 12.46 3.21
C HIS A 296 -3.80 11.15 3.10
N MET A 297 -3.11 10.91 1.97
CA MET A 297 -2.29 9.72 1.76
C MET A 297 -1.13 9.61 2.77
N ALA A 298 -0.44 10.72 3.07
CA ALA A 298 0.63 10.72 4.08
C ALA A 298 0.10 10.36 5.47
N THR A 299 -1.08 10.88 5.84
CA THR A 299 -1.72 10.58 7.13
C THR A 299 -2.14 9.13 7.21
N VAL A 300 -2.75 8.60 6.14
CA VAL A 300 -3.17 7.19 6.07
C VAL A 300 -1.96 6.26 6.13
N ALA A 301 -0.91 6.53 5.36
CA ALA A 301 0.32 5.74 5.40
C ALA A 301 0.93 5.70 6.80
N LEU A 302 1.10 6.86 7.45
CA LEU A 302 1.65 6.93 8.80
C LEU A 302 0.77 6.18 9.82
N ALA A 303 -0.54 6.41 9.79
CA ALA A 303 -1.48 5.78 10.72
C ALA A 303 -1.53 4.26 10.55
N VAL A 304 -1.58 3.75 9.32
CA VAL A 304 -1.59 2.30 9.05
C VAL A 304 -0.27 1.66 9.50
N ILE A 305 0.88 2.30 9.25
CA ILE A 305 2.19 1.80 9.71
C ILE A 305 2.22 1.68 11.24
N VAL A 306 1.77 2.71 11.95
CA VAL A 306 1.76 2.73 13.43
C VAL A 306 0.77 1.71 14.00
N LEU A 307 -0.43 1.60 13.43
CA LEU A 307 -1.44 0.63 13.87
C LEU A 307 -0.99 -0.81 13.60
N THR A 308 -0.33 -1.07 12.47
CA THR A 308 0.22 -2.40 12.15
C THR A 308 1.35 -2.78 13.11
N LEU A 309 2.16 -1.79 13.53
CA LEU A 309 3.23 -1.99 14.52
C LEU A 309 2.70 -2.31 15.92
N TRP A 310 1.66 -1.61 16.38
CA TRP A 310 1.09 -1.84 17.71
C TRP A 310 0.15 -3.04 17.78
N GLY A 311 -0.64 -3.27 16.73
CA GLY A 311 -1.67 -4.30 16.69
C GLY A 311 -1.21 -5.65 16.15
N HIS A 312 0.04 -5.77 15.66
CA HIS A 312 0.53 -6.95 14.95
C HIS A 312 -0.42 -7.41 13.81
N LEU A 313 -1.07 -6.45 13.12
CA LEU A 313 -2.15 -6.71 12.16
C LEU A 313 -1.74 -7.58 10.95
N TYR A 314 -0.45 -7.92 10.81
CA TYR A 314 0.07 -8.82 9.79
C TYR A 314 -0.17 -10.31 10.10
N THR A 315 -0.58 -10.65 11.33
CA THR A 315 -0.91 -12.04 11.70
C THR A 315 -2.28 -12.46 11.21
N ASP A 316 -3.21 -11.52 11.09
CA ASP A 316 -4.61 -11.78 10.83
C ASP A 316 -4.95 -11.53 9.36
N ARG A 317 -5.79 -12.38 8.79
CA ARG A 317 -6.17 -12.33 7.37
C ARG A 317 -6.96 -11.05 7.07
N GLY A 318 -6.64 -10.38 5.97
CA GLY A 318 -7.36 -9.17 5.53
C GLY A 318 -7.27 -7.94 6.44
N SER A 319 -6.67 -8.04 7.64
CA SER A 319 -6.74 -7.01 8.70
C SER A 319 -6.03 -5.70 8.32
N ILE A 320 -4.88 -5.78 7.65
CA ILE A 320 -4.17 -4.59 7.14
C ILE A 320 -5.03 -3.84 6.11
N LEU A 321 -5.73 -4.57 5.22
CA LEU A 321 -6.55 -3.96 4.17
C LEU A 321 -7.81 -3.31 4.76
N SER A 322 -8.53 -4.02 5.64
CA SER A 322 -9.73 -3.48 6.29
C SER A 322 -9.40 -2.26 7.16
N THR A 323 -8.30 -2.32 7.92
CA THR A 323 -7.79 -1.19 8.69
C THR A 323 -7.42 -0.02 7.77
N SER A 324 -6.78 -0.28 6.63
CA SER A 324 -6.42 0.77 5.66
C SER A 324 -7.65 1.48 5.09
N ILE A 325 -8.72 0.75 4.76
CA ILE A 325 -9.98 1.33 4.26
C ILE A 325 -10.64 2.19 5.35
N PHE A 326 -10.70 1.68 6.58
CA PHE A 326 -11.26 2.42 7.71
C PHE A 326 -10.47 3.70 8.01
N VAL A 327 -9.14 3.62 8.09
CA VAL A 327 -8.26 4.76 8.32
C VAL A 327 -8.35 5.76 7.17
N TYR A 328 -8.46 5.30 5.92
CA TYR A 328 -8.68 6.16 4.77
C TYR A 328 -9.98 6.95 4.89
N ALA A 329 -11.08 6.29 5.26
CA ALA A 329 -12.35 6.95 5.48
C ALA A 329 -12.31 7.94 6.66
N ALA A 330 -11.71 7.54 7.78
CA ALA A 330 -11.58 8.38 8.98
C ALA A 330 -10.69 9.62 8.75
N ALA A 331 -9.66 9.50 7.91
CA ALA A 331 -8.75 10.60 7.57
C ALA A 331 -9.27 11.55 6.47
N ALA A 332 -10.47 11.30 5.91
CA ALA A 332 -11.07 12.15 4.89
C ALA A 332 -11.17 13.66 5.24
N PRO A 333 -11.39 14.09 6.50
CA PRO A 333 -11.37 15.51 6.85
C PRO A 333 -10.03 16.20 6.57
N VAL A 334 -8.91 15.47 6.62
CA VAL A 334 -7.57 16.00 6.32
C VAL A 334 -7.48 16.47 4.88
N ASN A 335 -8.02 15.66 3.94
CA ASN A 335 -8.11 16.01 2.52
C ASN A 335 -8.85 17.34 2.32
N GLY A 336 -10.04 17.43 2.93
CA GLY A 336 -10.89 18.62 2.85
C GLY A 336 -10.22 19.85 3.47
N TYR A 337 -9.59 19.71 4.64
CA TYR A 337 -8.96 20.81 5.38
C TYR A 337 -7.82 21.45 4.60
N PHE A 338 -6.85 20.65 4.16
CA PHE A 338 -5.68 21.16 3.46
C PHE A 338 -6.00 21.57 2.02
N GLY A 339 -6.81 20.79 1.29
CA GLY A 339 -7.20 21.12 -0.08
C GLY A 339 -8.10 22.35 -0.16
N GLY A 340 -9.18 22.36 0.63
CA GLY A 340 -10.14 23.46 0.69
C GLY A 340 -9.54 24.76 1.23
N GLY A 341 -8.71 24.66 2.28
CA GLY A 341 -7.98 25.81 2.83
C GLY A 341 -7.00 26.41 1.81
N LEU A 342 -6.21 25.58 1.12
CA LEU A 342 -5.27 26.04 0.09
C LEU A 342 -5.99 26.70 -1.09
N TYR A 343 -7.10 26.12 -1.56
CA TYR A 343 -7.90 26.67 -2.65
C TYR A 343 -8.45 28.06 -2.31
N SER A 344 -8.97 28.23 -1.09
CA SER A 344 -9.43 29.53 -0.59
C SER A 344 -8.28 30.54 -0.50
N ARG A 345 -7.12 30.11 0.00
CA ARG A 345 -5.91 30.95 0.11
C ARG A 345 -5.40 31.44 -1.24
N MET A 346 -5.64 30.67 -2.31
CA MET A 346 -5.32 31.03 -3.69
C MET A 346 -6.40 31.90 -4.37
N GLY A 347 -7.44 32.33 -3.65
CA GLY A 347 -8.53 33.16 -4.18
C GLY A 347 -9.63 32.38 -4.92
N GLY A 348 -9.69 31.06 -4.74
CA GLY A 348 -10.69 30.19 -5.37
C GLY A 348 -12.10 30.41 -4.83
N LYS A 349 -13.06 30.71 -5.70
CA LYS A 349 -14.47 30.95 -5.33
C LYS A 349 -15.36 29.71 -5.39
N VAL A 350 -15.07 28.76 -6.30
CA VAL A 350 -15.93 27.60 -6.59
C VAL A 350 -15.55 26.40 -5.71
N TRP A 351 -15.64 26.58 -4.40
CA TRP A 351 -15.13 25.65 -3.39
C TRP A 351 -15.84 24.29 -3.38
N ILE A 352 -17.13 24.23 -3.74
CA ILE A 352 -17.88 22.95 -3.82
C ILE A 352 -17.30 22.04 -4.90
N LYS A 353 -16.97 22.60 -6.07
CA LYS A 353 -16.34 21.82 -7.16
C LYS A 353 -14.95 21.32 -6.76
N GLN A 354 -14.17 22.15 -6.06
CA GLN A 354 -12.88 21.73 -5.54
C GLN A 354 -13.04 20.60 -4.52
N MET A 355 -13.99 20.70 -3.59
CA MET A 355 -14.27 19.66 -2.60
C MET A 355 -14.66 18.34 -3.26
N LEU A 356 -15.55 18.37 -4.26
CA LEU A 356 -15.95 17.18 -5.02
C LEU A 356 -14.75 16.56 -5.74
N LEU A 357 -13.92 17.39 -6.39
CA LEU A 357 -12.68 16.91 -7.02
C LEU A 357 -11.75 16.28 -5.98
N SER A 358 -11.53 16.91 -4.83
CA SER A 358 -10.68 16.39 -3.75
C SER A 358 -11.18 15.06 -3.21
N ALA A 359 -12.49 14.92 -3.00
CA ALA A 359 -13.10 13.72 -2.44
C ALA A 359 -13.04 12.52 -3.38
N PHE A 360 -13.24 12.75 -4.70
CA PHE A 360 -13.38 11.66 -5.67
C PHE A 360 -12.14 11.42 -6.54
N LEU A 361 -11.13 12.29 -6.56
CA LEU A 361 -9.95 12.12 -7.42
C LEU A 361 -9.28 10.76 -7.27
N LEU A 362 -8.94 10.38 -6.04
CA LEU A 362 -8.30 9.09 -5.74
C LEU A 362 -9.28 7.92 -5.79
N PRO A 363 -10.47 7.96 -5.16
CA PRO A 363 -11.43 6.87 -5.27
C PRO A 363 -11.84 6.55 -6.70
N PHE A 364 -12.03 7.57 -7.56
CA PHE A 364 -12.35 7.36 -8.97
C PHE A 364 -11.22 6.67 -9.71
N LEU A 365 -9.97 7.07 -9.46
CA LEU A 365 -8.79 6.47 -10.09
C LEU A 365 -8.61 5.01 -9.66
N VAL A 366 -8.77 4.72 -8.36
CA VAL A 366 -8.69 3.36 -7.82
C VAL A 366 -9.84 2.49 -8.33
N CYS A 367 -11.09 2.97 -8.25
CA CYS A 367 -12.26 2.22 -8.70
C CYS A 367 -12.26 2.00 -10.22
N GLY A 368 -11.84 3.00 -11.00
CA GLY A 368 -11.77 2.89 -12.46
C GLY A 368 -10.77 1.82 -12.90
N LEU A 369 -9.58 1.79 -12.29
CA LEU A 369 -8.61 0.75 -12.58
C LEU A 369 -9.04 -0.62 -12.02
N ALA A 370 -9.56 -0.67 -10.79
CA ALA A 370 -10.05 -1.90 -10.20
C ALA A 370 -11.17 -2.51 -11.03
N PHE A 371 -12.10 -1.70 -11.56
CA PHE A 371 -13.16 -2.15 -12.45
C PHE A 371 -12.61 -2.72 -13.77
N PHE A 372 -11.61 -2.07 -14.36
CA PHE A 372 -10.94 -2.58 -15.57
C PHE A 372 -10.27 -3.93 -15.32
N ILE A 373 -9.50 -4.07 -14.23
CA ILE A 373 -8.87 -5.34 -13.85
C ILE A 373 -9.94 -6.40 -13.52
N ASN A 374 -11.03 -5.99 -12.87
CA ASN A 374 -12.14 -6.87 -12.51
C ASN A 374 -12.84 -7.46 -13.73
N PHE A 375 -13.00 -6.68 -14.81
CA PHE A 375 -13.54 -7.20 -16.07
C PHE A 375 -12.71 -8.37 -16.62
N ILE A 376 -11.38 -8.25 -16.55
CA ILE A 376 -10.47 -9.33 -16.96
C ILE A 376 -10.54 -10.50 -15.97
N ALA A 377 -10.63 -10.23 -14.66
CA ALA A 377 -10.79 -11.27 -13.64
C ALA A 377 -12.04 -12.13 -13.88
N ILE A 378 -13.16 -11.49 -14.22
CA ILE A 378 -14.42 -12.16 -14.55
C ILE A 378 -14.28 -12.99 -15.83
N TYR A 379 -13.61 -12.46 -16.86
CA TYR A 379 -13.34 -13.21 -18.10
C TYR A 379 -12.55 -14.49 -17.86
N TYR A 380 -11.60 -14.47 -16.91
CA TYR A 380 -10.82 -15.65 -16.52
C TYR A 380 -11.55 -16.54 -15.49
N HIS A 381 -12.71 -16.16 -14.95
CA HIS A 381 -13.35 -16.83 -13.80
C HIS A 381 -12.42 -16.94 -12.58
N ALA A 382 -11.54 -15.95 -12.36
CA ALA A 382 -10.62 -15.93 -11.22
C ALA A 382 -11.37 -15.57 -9.92
N SER A 383 -11.00 -16.20 -8.79
CA SER A 383 -11.52 -15.87 -7.44
C SER A 383 -11.19 -14.44 -7.00
N ARG A 384 -10.24 -13.81 -7.71
CA ARG A 384 -9.86 -12.41 -7.54
C ARG A 384 -10.86 -11.41 -8.15
N ALA A 385 -11.92 -11.90 -8.79
CA ALA A 385 -13.02 -11.06 -9.21
C ALA A 385 -13.76 -10.51 -7.98
N ILE A 386 -13.84 -9.19 -7.88
CA ILE A 386 -14.55 -8.49 -6.81
C ILE A 386 -16.05 -8.70 -7.01
N PRO A 387 -16.78 -9.23 -6.00
CA PRO A 387 -18.24 -9.38 -6.08
C PRO A 387 -18.96 -8.03 -6.22
N PHE A 388 -20.12 -8.04 -6.88
CA PHE A 388 -20.94 -6.83 -7.06
C PHE A 388 -21.31 -6.17 -5.73
N GLY A 389 -21.67 -6.96 -4.71
CA GLY A 389 -22.00 -6.45 -3.38
C GLY A 389 -20.87 -5.62 -2.76
N THR A 390 -19.63 -6.08 -2.90
CA THR A 390 -18.42 -5.39 -2.41
C THR A 390 -18.19 -4.07 -3.15
N MET A 391 -18.43 -4.01 -4.46
CA MET A 391 -18.33 -2.75 -5.23
C MET A 391 -19.36 -1.72 -4.76
N VAL A 392 -20.59 -2.16 -4.48
CA VAL A 392 -21.64 -1.30 -3.94
C VAL A 392 -21.26 -0.80 -2.55
N ALA A 393 -20.74 -1.68 -1.68
CA ALA A 393 -20.28 -1.31 -0.34
C ALA A 393 -19.17 -0.24 -0.37
N VAL A 394 -18.16 -0.39 -1.23
CA VAL A 394 -17.10 0.62 -1.41
C VAL A 394 -17.67 1.95 -1.91
N THR A 395 -18.61 1.90 -2.85
CA THR A 395 -19.30 3.11 -3.35
C THR A 395 -20.09 3.81 -2.24
N CYS A 396 -20.80 3.06 -1.40
CA CYS A 396 -21.50 3.59 -0.24
C CYS A 396 -20.54 4.24 0.76
N ILE A 397 -19.38 3.64 1.04
CA ILE A 397 -18.35 4.25 1.90
C ILE A 397 -17.89 5.60 1.30
N CYS A 398 -17.64 5.66 -0.01
CA CYS A 398 -17.25 6.89 -0.69
C CYS A 398 -18.32 7.99 -0.57
N LEU A 399 -19.59 7.66 -0.79
CA LEU A 399 -20.69 8.63 -0.80
C LEU A 399 -21.17 9.05 0.59
N PHE A 400 -21.28 8.11 1.53
CA PHE A 400 -21.90 8.34 2.83
C PHE A 400 -20.91 8.57 3.97
N VAL A 401 -19.63 8.26 3.77
CA VAL A 401 -18.58 8.46 4.80
C VAL A 401 -17.55 9.47 4.31
N ILE A 402 -16.88 9.20 3.19
CA ILE A 402 -15.75 10.01 2.71
C ILE A 402 -16.21 11.41 2.29
N LEU A 403 -17.27 11.50 1.47
CA LEU A 403 -17.80 12.78 0.99
C LEU A 403 -18.22 13.73 2.13
N PRO A 404 -19.09 13.35 3.10
CA PRO A 404 -19.49 14.25 4.17
C PRO A 404 -18.33 14.62 5.11
N LEU A 405 -17.42 13.68 5.41
CA LEU A 405 -16.23 13.98 6.22
C LEU A 405 -15.28 14.96 5.50
N THR A 406 -15.12 14.82 4.19
CA THR A 406 -14.35 15.77 3.37
C THR A 406 -15.00 17.15 3.38
N LEU A 407 -16.34 17.23 3.29
CA LEU A 407 -17.08 18.48 3.38
C LEU A 407 -16.81 19.21 4.71
N VAL A 408 -16.90 18.49 5.83
CA VAL A 408 -16.58 19.04 7.16
C VAL A 408 -15.15 19.59 7.18
N GLY A 409 -14.19 18.80 6.70
CA GLY A 409 -12.80 19.23 6.57
C GLY A 409 -12.65 20.51 5.74
N THR A 410 -13.31 20.60 4.59
CA THR A 410 -13.27 21.76 3.71
C THR A 410 -13.85 23.02 4.35
N ILE A 411 -14.97 22.92 5.07
CA ILE A 411 -15.55 24.07 5.76
C ILE A 411 -14.59 24.59 6.83
N VAL A 412 -14.03 23.70 7.65
CA VAL A 412 -13.07 24.06 8.70
C VAL A 412 -11.78 24.64 8.11
N GLY A 413 -11.22 24.02 7.08
CA GLY A 413 -9.99 24.46 6.42
C GLY A 413 -10.13 25.84 5.78
N ARG A 414 -11.28 26.13 5.17
CA ARG A 414 -11.57 27.46 4.60
C ARG A 414 -11.73 28.53 5.67
N ALA A 415 -12.37 28.20 6.79
CA ALA A 415 -12.57 29.14 7.88
C ALA A 415 -11.26 29.50 8.60
N ILE A 416 -10.41 28.50 8.88
CA ILE A 416 -9.20 28.69 9.70
C ILE A 416 -7.98 29.06 8.85
N ALA A 417 -7.77 28.35 7.73
CA ALA A 417 -6.54 28.43 6.93
C ALA A 417 -6.76 29.06 5.54
N GLY A 418 -7.97 29.53 5.24
CA GLY A 418 -8.35 30.03 3.92
C GLY A 418 -7.97 31.48 3.62
N GLN A 419 -7.47 32.24 4.59
CA GLN A 419 -7.06 33.63 4.40
C GLN A 419 -5.67 33.72 3.76
N PRO A 420 -5.47 34.55 2.71
CA PRO A 420 -4.15 34.81 2.16
C PRO A 420 -3.30 35.57 3.18
N ASN A 421 -2.17 34.97 3.58
CA ASN A 421 -1.15 35.62 4.39
C ASN A 421 0.19 35.48 3.66
N PHE A 422 0.48 36.47 2.81
CA PHE A 422 1.70 36.53 1.99
C PHE A 422 2.69 37.53 2.59
N PRO A 423 3.98 37.17 2.73
CA PRO A 423 5.01 38.07 3.24
C PRO A 423 5.24 39.33 2.41
N CYS A 424 4.99 39.27 1.10
CA CYS A 424 5.23 40.37 0.16
C CYS A 424 3.95 40.69 -0.62
N ARG A 425 3.83 41.94 -1.06
CA ARG A 425 2.76 42.36 -1.97
C ARG A 425 2.94 41.70 -3.32
N VAL A 426 1.84 41.17 -3.87
CA VAL A 426 1.83 40.57 -5.21
C VAL A 426 1.54 41.64 -6.26
N ASN A 427 2.35 41.71 -7.30
CA ASN A 427 2.19 42.63 -8.43
C ASN A 427 0.92 42.30 -9.22
N ALA A 428 0.28 43.31 -9.81
CA ALA A 428 -0.89 43.09 -10.65
C ALA A 428 -0.52 42.38 -11.97
N VAL A 429 0.52 42.88 -12.65
CA VAL A 429 0.99 42.36 -13.94
C VAL A 429 2.17 41.41 -13.71
N PRO A 430 2.14 40.18 -14.27
CA PRO A 430 3.25 39.23 -14.14
C PRO A 430 4.47 39.71 -14.91
N ARG A 431 5.66 39.61 -14.29
CA ARG A 431 6.92 39.89 -14.96
C ARG A 431 7.22 38.86 -16.07
N PRO A 432 7.80 39.26 -17.21
CA PRO A 432 8.31 38.31 -18.21
C PRO A 432 9.46 37.47 -17.64
N ILE A 433 9.45 36.17 -17.94
CA ILE A 433 10.49 35.24 -17.50
C ILE A 433 11.62 35.28 -18.53
N PRO A 434 12.88 35.50 -18.12
CA PRO A 434 14.01 35.53 -19.05
C PRO A 434 14.31 34.15 -19.64
N GLU A 435 15.05 34.14 -20.76
CA GLU A 435 15.57 32.89 -21.31
C GLU A 435 16.58 32.26 -20.36
N LYS A 436 16.38 30.98 -20.07
CA LYS A 436 17.20 30.22 -19.11
C LYS A 436 18.03 29.15 -19.82
N LYS A 437 19.11 28.75 -19.16
CA LYS A 437 19.96 27.65 -19.64
C LYS A 437 19.15 26.35 -19.60
N TRP A 438 19.46 25.43 -20.52
CA TRP A 438 18.73 24.15 -20.68
C TRP A 438 18.57 23.35 -19.37
N PHE A 439 19.56 23.36 -18.49
CA PHE A 439 19.53 22.62 -17.22
C PHE A 439 18.69 23.30 -16.12
N MET A 440 18.33 24.58 -16.29
CA MET A 440 17.42 25.31 -15.40
C MET A 440 15.96 25.22 -15.88
N GLU A 441 15.69 24.49 -16.96
CA GLU A 441 14.31 24.26 -17.42
C GLU A 441 13.53 23.44 -16.38
N PRO A 442 12.24 23.75 -16.12
CA PRO A 442 11.46 23.09 -15.08
C PRO A 442 11.33 21.60 -15.34
N ALA A 443 11.25 21.18 -16.62
CA ALA A 443 11.19 19.78 -16.99
C ALA A 443 12.45 19.01 -16.59
N VAL A 444 13.64 19.60 -16.79
CA VAL A 444 14.92 18.99 -16.42
C VAL A 444 15.06 18.93 -14.90
N ILE A 445 14.70 20.02 -14.20
CA ILE A 445 14.69 20.08 -12.74
C ILE A 445 13.76 19.01 -12.15
N VAL A 446 12.56 18.84 -12.73
CA VAL A 446 11.58 17.84 -12.30
C VAL A 446 12.11 16.42 -12.44
N MET A 447 12.74 16.09 -13.58
CA MET A 447 13.32 14.77 -13.79
C MET A 447 14.46 14.51 -12.80
N LEU A 448 15.41 15.45 -12.67
CA LEU A 448 16.55 15.28 -11.76
C LEU A 448 16.15 15.22 -10.28
N GLY A 449 15.09 15.93 -9.88
CA GLY A 449 14.62 15.99 -8.49
C GLY A 449 14.22 14.64 -7.90
N GLY A 450 13.72 13.72 -8.73
CA GLY A 450 13.22 12.42 -8.26
C GLY A 450 14.30 11.35 -8.04
N VAL A 451 15.51 11.55 -8.57
CA VAL A 451 16.60 10.56 -8.56
C VAL A 451 17.08 10.28 -7.13
N LEU A 452 17.33 11.33 -6.34
CA LEU A 452 17.85 11.18 -4.98
C LEU A 452 16.83 10.60 -3.99
N PRO A 453 15.55 11.05 -3.96
CA PRO A 453 14.52 10.39 -3.16
C PRO A 453 14.34 8.92 -3.55
N PHE A 454 14.34 8.59 -4.84
CA PHE A 454 14.28 7.20 -5.30
C PHE A 454 15.48 6.38 -4.80
N GLY A 455 16.70 6.90 -4.94
CA GLY A 455 17.92 6.24 -4.46
C GLY A 455 17.88 5.94 -2.96
N SER A 456 17.25 6.81 -2.16
CA SER A 456 17.11 6.63 -0.71
C SER A 456 16.13 5.50 -0.30
N ILE A 457 15.21 5.10 -1.18
CA ILE A 457 14.23 4.05 -0.89
C ILE A 457 14.43 2.79 -1.74
N PHE A 458 15.41 2.79 -2.65
CA PHE A 458 15.57 1.74 -3.66
C PHE A 458 15.66 0.33 -3.07
N ILE A 459 16.48 0.14 -2.04
CA ILE A 459 16.66 -1.18 -1.40
C ILE A 459 15.37 -1.62 -0.71
N GLU A 460 14.67 -0.71 -0.04
CA GLU A 460 13.40 -1.04 0.64
C GLU A 460 12.28 -1.32 -0.36
N MET A 461 12.28 -0.64 -1.50
CA MET A 461 11.35 -0.90 -2.58
C MET A 461 11.48 -2.33 -3.12
N TYR A 462 12.70 -2.88 -3.18
CA TYR A 462 12.91 -4.29 -3.52
C TYR A 462 12.21 -5.23 -2.54
N PHE A 463 12.36 -5.00 -1.23
CA PHE A 463 11.70 -5.80 -0.20
C PHE A 463 10.18 -5.70 -0.26
N ILE A 464 9.64 -4.48 -0.47
CA ILE A 464 8.20 -4.26 -0.66
C ILE A 464 7.71 -5.05 -1.88
N PHE A 465 8.40 -4.96 -3.02
CA PHE A 465 8.01 -5.65 -4.25
C PHE A 465 8.05 -7.17 -4.09
N THR A 466 9.09 -7.71 -3.44
CA THR A 466 9.15 -9.15 -3.16
C THR A 466 8.04 -9.59 -2.21
N SER A 467 7.67 -8.75 -1.25
CA SER A 467 6.59 -9.10 -0.31
C SER A 467 5.24 -9.19 -1.02
N PHE A 468 4.89 -8.18 -1.81
CA PHE A 468 3.61 -8.15 -2.55
C PHE A 468 3.54 -9.18 -3.68
N TRP A 469 4.62 -9.38 -4.44
CA TRP A 469 4.60 -10.15 -5.67
C TRP A 469 5.15 -11.58 -5.54
N ALA A 470 5.94 -11.87 -4.51
CA ALA A 470 6.46 -13.21 -4.22
C ALA A 470 5.91 -13.81 -2.91
N TYR A 471 4.81 -13.26 -2.36
CA TYR A 471 4.11 -13.73 -1.15
C TYR A 471 5.01 -13.96 0.06
N LYS A 472 6.08 -13.17 0.21
CA LYS A 472 6.82 -13.13 1.47
C LYS A 472 6.08 -12.18 2.40
N ILE A 473 5.71 -12.66 3.59
CA ILE A 473 4.97 -11.83 4.53
C ILE A 473 5.92 -10.76 5.07
N TYR A 474 5.63 -9.49 4.76
CA TYR A 474 6.39 -8.38 5.30
C TYR A 474 5.99 -8.16 6.76
N TYR A 475 6.95 -8.26 7.67
CA TYR A 475 6.71 -8.09 9.11
C TYR A 475 7.56 -6.97 9.73
N VAL A 476 8.49 -6.37 8.98
CA VAL A 476 9.45 -5.40 9.52
C VAL A 476 8.97 -3.95 9.38
N PHE A 477 7.74 -3.69 9.82
CA PHE A 477 7.09 -2.38 9.75
C PHE A 477 7.85 -1.26 10.49
N GLY A 478 8.75 -1.60 11.42
CA GLY A 478 9.57 -0.63 12.14
C GLY A 478 10.58 0.06 11.21
N PHE A 479 11.19 -0.70 10.29
CA PHE A 479 12.04 -0.12 9.26
C PHE A 479 11.22 0.68 8.25
N MET A 480 10.02 0.20 7.89
CA MET A 480 9.13 0.96 7.00
C MET A 480 8.77 2.34 7.56
N LEU A 481 8.55 2.46 8.86
CA LEU A 481 8.32 3.75 9.53
C LEU A 481 9.53 4.68 9.42
N LEU A 482 10.74 4.17 9.66
CA LEU A 482 11.97 4.96 9.53
C LEU A 482 12.19 5.43 8.09
N VAL A 483 11.96 4.54 7.12
CA VAL A 483 12.09 4.83 5.69
C VAL A 483 11.08 5.86 5.23
N PHE A 484 9.86 5.86 5.78
CA PHE A 484 8.85 6.89 5.53
C PHE A 484 9.37 8.29 5.94
N PHE A 485 9.97 8.42 7.13
CA PHE A 485 10.53 9.70 7.59
C PHE A 485 11.75 10.13 6.78
N ILE A 486 12.64 9.18 6.45
CA ILE A 486 13.81 9.45 5.59
C ILE A 486 13.34 9.97 4.23
N LEU A 487 12.38 9.28 3.59
CA LEU A 487 11.82 9.70 2.31
C LEU A 487 11.22 11.11 2.40
N ALA A 488 10.46 11.42 3.45
CA ALA A 488 9.87 12.74 3.65
C ALA A 488 10.94 13.83 3.72
N ILE A 489 12.00 13.61 4.52
CA ILE A 489 13.10 14.59 4.69
C ILE A 489 13.89 14.76 3.39
N VAL A 490 14.29 13.66 2.72
CA VAL A 490 15.03 13.72 1.45
C VAL A 490 14.21 14.45 0.40
N THR A 491 12.93 14.12 0.25
CA THR A 491 12.01 14.74 -0.71
C THR A 491 11.89 16.25 -0.46
N ILE A 492 11.74 16.67 0.80
CA ILE A 492 11.71 18.09 1.17
C ILE A 492 13.04 18.79 0.83
N CYS A 493 14.18 18.20 1.18
CA CYS A 493 15.48 18.83 0.95
C CYS A 493 15.76 19.00 -0.54
N VAL A 494 15.54 17.95 -1.34
CA VAL A 494 15.80 17.99 -2.80
C VAL A 494 14.88 19.00 -3.48
N THR A 495 13.60 19.05 -3.11
CA THR A 495 12.66 20.03 -3.69
C THR A 495 12.97 21.47 -3.32
N ILE A 496 13.48 21.74 -2.10
CA ILE A 496 13.99 23.07 -1.73
C ILE A 496 15.14 23.48 -2.65
N VAL A 497 16.09 22.58 -2.89
CA VAL A 497 17.25 22.83 -3.77
C VAL A 497 16.79 23.08 -5.21
N CYS A 498 15.91 22.23 -5.75
CA CYS A 498 15.32 22.39 -7.08
C CYS A 498 14.60 23.75 -7.22
N THR A 499 13.81 24.12 -6.21
CA THR A 499 13.07 25.39 -6.21
C THR A 499 14.01 26.59 -6.10
N TYR A 500 15.06 26.49 -5.30
CA TYR A 500 16.07 27.55 -5.21
C TYR A 500 16.77 27.77 -6.54
N PHE A 501 17.14 26.71 -7.27
CA PHE A 501 17.69 26.85 -8.62
C PHE A 501 16.70 27.50 -9.60
N LEU A 502 15.42 27.13 -9.55
CA LEU A 502 14.38 27.72 -10.37
C LEU A 502 14.20 29.22 -10.08
N LEU A 503 14.14 29.61 -8.80
CA LEU A 503 13.99 31.01 -8.40
C LEU A 503 15.23 31.84 -8.78
N ASN A 504 16.44 31.27 -8.72
CA ASN A 504 17.65 31.93 -9.20
C ASN A 504 17.65 32.17 -10.71
N ALA A 505 16.87 31.40 -11.46
CA ALA A 505 16.64 31.60 -12.88
C ALA A 505 15.46 32.56 -13.17
N GLU A 506 15.02 33.33 -12.17
CA GLU A 506 13.92 34.31 -12.26
C GLU A 506 12.56 33.70 -12.67
N ASP A 507 12.38 32.38 -12.52
CA ASP A 507 11.09 31.73 -12.77
C ASP A 507 10.30 31.56 -11.47
N TYR A 508 9.26 32.39 -11.31
CA TYR A 508 8.41 32.40 -10.11
C TYR A 508 7.39 31.24 -10.07
N ARG A 509 7.31 30.36 -11.10
CA ARG A 509 6.30 29.29 -11.18
C ARG A 509 6.68 28.03 -10.39
N TRP A 510 7.20 28.22 -9.18
CA TRP A 510 7.77 27.15 -8.35
C TRP A 510 6.77 26.14 -7.82
N GLN A 511 5.47 26.48 -7.73
CA GLN A 511 4.47 25.65 -7.05
C GLN A 511 4.31 24.28 -7.73
N TRP A 512 4.10 24.25 -9.05
CA TRP A 512 4.04 22.99 -9.82
C TRP A 512 5.40 22.31 -9.92
N THR A 513 6.48 23.07 -10.12
CA THR A 513 7.83 22.49 -10.23
C THR A 513 8.23 21.78 -8.94
N SER A 514 7.96 22.37 -7.78
CA SER A 514 8.23 21.75 -6.47
C SER A 514 7.41 20.49 -6.24
N PHE A 515 6.12 20.50 -6.60
CA PHE A 515 5.25 19.33 -6.52
C PHE A 515 5.75 18.20 -7.46
N LEU A 516 5.97 18.52 -8.73
CA LEU A 516 6.36 17.54 -9.75
C LEU A 516 7.79 17.01 -9.53
N ALA A 517 8.73 17.84 -9.04
CA ALA A 517 10.10 17.40 -8.76
C ALA A 517 10.17 16.39 -7.62
N ALA A 518 9.28 16.49 -6.63
CA ALA A 518 9.12 15.44 -5.64
C ALA A 518 8.32 14.24 -6.17
N ALA A 519 7.24 14.49 -6.91
CA ALA A 519 6.41 13.42 -7.46
C ALA A 519 7.15 12.54 -8.48
N SER A 520 8.18 13.06 -9.15
CA SER A 520 8.99 12.31 -10.12
C SER A 520 9.74 11.13 -9.48
N SER A 521 9.92 11.09 -8.15
CA SER A 521 10.44 9.88 -7.48
C SER A 521 9.58 8.65 -7.79
N ALA A 522 8.26 8.83 -7.92
CA ALA A 522 7.35 7.74 -8.25
C ALA A 522 7.46 7.27 -9.71
N LEU A 523 7.90 8.13 -10.64
CA LEU A 523 8.21 7.71 -12.00
C LEU A 523 9.35 6.68 -12.01
N TYR A 524 10.40 6.93 -11.23
CA TYR A 524 11.51 5.99 -11.07
C TYR A 524 11.08 4.68 -10.42
N VAL A 525 10.17 4.72 -9.45
CA VAL A 525 9.56 3.52 -8.86
C VAL A 525 8.76 2.73 -9.89
N TYR A 526 7.99 3.41 -10.74
CA TYR A 526 7.23 2.75 -11.81
C TYR A 526 8.16 2.14 -12.86
N LEU A 527 9.23 2.82 -13.27
CA LEU A 527 10.26 2.27 -14.17
C LEU A 527 10.95 1.05 -13.54
N TYR A 528 11.25 1.11 -12.24
CA TYR A 528 11.78 -0.03 -11.50
C TYR A 528 10.81 -1.22 -11.50
N SER A 529 9.50 -0.98 -11.52
CA SER A 529 8.50 -2.06 -11.64
C SER A 529 8.61 -2.84 -12.94
N PHE A 530 8.99 -2.21 -14.06
CA PHE A 530 9.27 -2.91 -15.32
C PHE A 530 10.52 -3.78 -15.20
N TYR A 531 11.61 -3.23 -14.64
CA TYR A 531 12.82 -3.99 -14.39
C TYR A 531 12.54 -5.22 -13.49
N TYR A 532 11.79 -5.02 -12.41
CA TYR A 532 11.45 -6.09 -11.48
C TYR A 532 10.60 -7.17 -12.17
N PHE A 533 9.58 -6.77 -12.95
CA PHE A 533 8.75 -7.71 -13.70
C PHE A 533 9.60 -8.58 -14.65
N LEU A 534 10.45 -7.96 -15.47
CA LEU A 534 11.21 -8.65 -16.52
C LEU A 534 12.36 -9.51 -15.97
N PHE A 535 13.06 -9.05 -14.92
CA PHE A 535 14.31 -9.69 -14.47
C PHE A 535 14.21 -10.39 -13.12
N LYS A 536 13.18 -10.12 -12.32
CA LYS A 536 13.01 -10.72 -10.97
C LYS A 536 11.79 -11.60 -10.83
N THR A 537 10.79 -11.47 -11.70
CA THR A 537 9.61 -12.33 -11.69
C THR A 537 9.62 -13.33 -12.84
N LYS A 538 8.88 -14.44 -12.66
CA LYS A 538 8.57 -15.41 -13.72
C LYS A 538 7.09 -15.33 -14.14
N MET A 539 6.47 -14.18 -13.92
CA MET A 539 5.05 -13.95 -14.19
C MET A 539 4.79 -13.87 -15.69
N TYR A 540 3.70 -14.47 -16.15
CA TYR A 540 3.28 -14.45 -17.55
C TYR A 540 1.77 -14.37 -17.69
N GLY A 541 1.27 -14.16 -18.91
CA GLY A 541 -0.16 -14.11 -19.20
C GLY A 541 -0.79 -12.73 -19.00
N LEU A 542 -1.92 -12.51 -19.68
CA LEU A 542 -2.60 -11.22 -19.75
C LEU A 542 -3.11 -10.75 -18.38
N PHE A 543 -3.78 -11.64 -17.64
CA PHE A 543 -4.37 -11.31 -16.35
C PHE A 543 -3.32 -10.87 -15.33
N GLN A 544 -2.30 -11.71 -15.09
CA GLN A 544 -1.22 -11.42 -14.15
C GLN A 544 -0.45 -10.14 -14.51
N THR A 545 -0.17 -9.92 -15.79
CA THR A 545 0.54 -8.72 -16.28
C THR A 545 -0.29 -7.46 -16.07
N THR A 546 -1.58 -7.49 -16.42
CA THR A 546 -2.48 -6.33 -16.25
C THR A 546 -2.70 -6.02 -14.78
N PHE A 547 -2.86 -7.05 -13.96
CA PHE A 547 -2.94 -6.92 -12.50
C PHE A 547 -1.66 -6.28 -11.95
N TYR A 548 -0.49 -6.80 -12.30
CA TYR A 548 0.80 -6.27 -11.83
C TYR A 548 0.97 -4.79 -12.18
N PHE A 549 0.95 -4.44 -13.47
CA PHE A 549 1.21 -3.06 -13.89
C PHE A 549 0.11 -2.10 -13.45
N GLY A 550 -1.14 -2.54 -13.40
CA GLY A 550 -2.25 -1.75 -12.89
C GLY A 550 -2.02 -1.33 -11.43
N TYR A 551 -1.85 -2.29 -10.52
CA TYR A 551 -1.64 -1.96 -9.11
C TYR A 551 -0.32 -1.23 -8.87
N MET A 552 0.72 -1.50 -9.65
CA MET A 552 1.97 -0.73 -9.59
C MET A 552 1.80 0.72 -10.05
N ALA A 553 0.92 0.98 -11.03
CA ALA A 553 0.57 2.34 -11.43
C ALA A 553 -0.19 3.07 -10.31
N LEU A 554 -1.17 2.42 -9.65
CA LEU A 554 -1.86 2.99 -8.49
C LEU A 554 -0.89 3.34 -7.36
N PHE A 555 0.00 2.39 -7.02
CA PHE A 555 1.00 2.56 -5.99
C PHE A 555 1.92 3.76 -6.30
N SER A 556 2.38 3.86 -7.55
CA SER A 556 3.25 4.95 -7.99
C SER A 556 2.51 6.29 -8.00
N ILE A 557 1.27 6.36 -8.47
CA ILE A 557 0.46 7.59 -8.44
C ILE A 557 0.24 8.07 -7.01
N ALA A 558 -0.14 7.16 -6.10
CA ALA A 558 -0.32 7.47 -4.68
C ALA A 558 0.97 7.98 -4.03
N LEU A 559 2.10 7.31 -4.29
CA LEU A 559 3.43 7.73 -3.83
C LEU A 559 3.82 9.10 -4.40
N GLY A 560 3.54 9.35 -5.68
CA GLY A 560 3.85 10.61 -6.35
C GLY A 560 3.05 11.79 -5.77
N ILE A 561 1.75 11.59 -5.51
CA ILE A 561 0.90 12.61 -4.87
C ILE A 561 1.36 12.89 -3.43
N MET A 562 1.73 11.85 -2.69
CA MET A 562 2.26 11.97 -1.34
C MET A 562 3.60 12.73 -1.31
N CYS A 563 4.59 12.27 -2.08
CA CYS A 563 5.90 12.92 -2.19
C CYS A 563 5.77 14.35 -2.69
N GLY A 564 5.00 14.56 -3.76
CA GLY A 564 4.75 15.88 -4.35
C GLY A 564 4.19 16.87 -3.33
N THR A 565 3.28 16.42 -2.48
CA THR A 565 2.73 17.24 -1.39
C THR A 565 3.78 17.55 -0.32
N MET A 566 4.55 16.56 0.14
CA MET A 566 5.64 16.80 1.09
C MET A 566 6.65 17.82 0.55
N GLY A 567 7.04 17.68 -0.73
CA GLY A 567 7.95 18.60 -1.41
C GLY A 567 7.40 20.02 -1.51
N TYR A 568 6.13 20.18 -1.93
CA TYR A 568 5.47 21.49 -1.97
C TYR A 568 5.39 22.14 -0.59
N VAL A 569 5.03 21.39 0.45
CA VAL A 569 4.86 21.92 1.81
C VAL A 569 6.19 22.40 2.39
N GLY A 570 7.24 21.59 2.25
CA GLY A 570 8.60 21.97 2.65
C GLY A 570 9.08 23.21 1.90
N THR A 571 8.91 23.21 0.57
CA THR A 571 9.25 24.35 -0.28
C THR A 571 8.44 25.60 0.05
N SER A 572 7.13 25.49 0.30
CA SER A 572 6.29 26.63 0.63
C SER A 572 6.72 27.29 1.93
N THR A 573 7.15 26.50 2.92
CA THR A 573 7.69 27.00 4.18
C THR A 573 9.03 27.71 3.96
N PHE A 574 9.91 27.12 3.14
CA PHE A 574 11.18 27.72 2.75
C PHE A 574 10.98 29.06 2.01
N VAL A 575 10.14 29.09 0.98
CA VAL A 575 9.83 30.29 0.19
C VAL A 575 9.26 31.38 1.10
N ARG A 576 8.26 31.07 1.94
CA ARG A 576 7.74 32.04 2.92
C ARG A 576 8.83 32.60 3.82
N LYS A 577 9.75 31.74 4.30
CA LYS A 577 10.83 32.15 5.18
C LYS A 577 11.82 33.09 4.49
N ILE A 578 12.32 32.74 3.30
CA ILE A 578 13.31 33.57 2.59
C ILE A 578 12.76 34.92 2.17
N TYR A 579 11.47 35.02 1.78
CA TYR A 579 10.87 36.31 1.39
C TYR A 579 10.37 37.13 2.57
N SER A 580 10.06 36.51 3.73
CA SER A 580 9.78 37.27 4.96
C SER A 580 10.98 38.02 5.51
N THR A 581 12.19 37.62 5.12
CA THR A 581 13.45 38.24 5.55
C THR A 581 13.96 39.29 4.57
N VAL A 582 13.38 39.40 3.37
CA VAL A 582 13.73 40.47 2.43
C VAL A 582 13.04 41.75 2.92
N LYS A 583 13.82 42.73 3.38
CA LYS A 583 13.31 44.08 3.60
C LYS A 583 13.12 44.73 2.22
N ILE A 584 11.88 45.03 1.88
CA ILE A 584 11.48 45.74 0.66
C ILE A 584 10.76 47.00 1.15
N ASP A 585 11.53 47.91 1.75
CA ASP A 585 11.08 49.26 2.10
C ASP A 585 11.97 50.25 1.37
#